data_AF-A0A1F6KI94-F1
#
_entry.id   AF-A0A1F6KI94-F1
#
_cell.length_a   1.000
_cell.length_b   1.000
_cell.length_c   1.000
_cell.angle_alpha   90.00
_cell.angle_beta   90.00
_cell.angle_gamma   90.00
#
_symmetry.space_group_name_H-M   'P 1'
#
loop_
_entity.id
_entity.type
_entity.pdbx_description
1 polymer ?
#
loop_
_entity_poly.entity_id
_entity_poly.type
_entity_poly.pdbx_seq_one_letter_code
_entity_poly.pdbx_strand_id
1 'polypeptide(L)'
;MIGKKNILGVGITDATKEEILEYIVKNLENFHKKLYFVTPNPEFLVLASKNPAFKNILNKADLASADGIGVIIAAKILGKPLKERFAGVDLVKSLCERIAEKPITVGFLGGRSGVAKKTAECLLKMHPKLKVTFAGEEWPKNVKARQPRVSDDAQPGFRGPVKSNPSAHLRQDYGGQASASAALPLEAFKRSGVGSPSSFATPQDASFNNLTIEQFNNRTIDILFVAFGAPKQEFWINENLNKIPVKIAIGVGGAFDYLSGKIPRAPGFVRNVGLEWLFRLLVQPWRLKRQLALIEFIWLVIKEKLSKSHSTT
;
A
#
# COMPACT_ATOMS: atom_id res chain seq x y z
N MET A 1 -12.15 19.65 -5.39
CA MET A 1 -11.57 18.30 -5.26
C MET A 1 -11.16 17.81 -6.64
N ILE A 2 -10.03 17.10 -6.76
CA ILE A 2 -9.63 16.51 -8.04
C ILE A 2 -10.60 15.36 -8.39
N GLY A 3 -11.11 15.35 -9.63
CA GLY A 3 -12.04 14.34 -10.11
C GLY A 3 -11.41 12.94 -10.20
N LYS A 4 -12.24 11.90 -10.07
CA LYS A 4 -11.83 10.50 -10.23
C LYS A 4 -12.69 9.79 -11.27
N LYS A 5 -12.08 8.89 -12.03
CA LYS A 5 -12.74 7.98 -12.97
C LYS A 5 -12.70 6.56 -12.42
N ASN A 6 -13.86 5.90 -12.40
CA ASN A 6 -13.95 4.50 -11.96
C ASN A 6 -13.41 3.54 -13.02
N ILE A 7 -12.33 2.83 -12.68
CA ILE A 7 -11.69 1.78 -13.46
C ILE A 7 -11.74 0.49 -12.65
N LEU A 8 -12.47 -0.55 -13.10
CA LEU A 8 -12.60 -1.83 -12.39
C LEU A 8 -13.08 -1.71 -10.92
N GLY A 9 -13.91 -0.71 -10.63
CA GLY A 9 -14.44 -0.47 -9.27
C GLY A 9 -13.52 0.35 -8.36
N VAL A 10 -12.40 0.87 -8.87
CA VAL A 10 -11.48 1.76 -8.15
C VAL A 10 -11.49 3.15 -8.79
N GLY A 11 -11.65 4.18 -7.97
CA GLY A 11 -11.59 5.58 -8.42
C GLY A 11 -10.15 6.04 -8.64
N ILE A 12 -9.76 6.22 -9.90
CA ILE A 12 -8.44 6.71 -10.31
C ILE A 12 -8.50 8.21 -10.55
N THR A 13 -7.56 8.96 -9.99
CA THR A 13 -7.47 10.42 -10.13
C THR A 13 -7.27 10.81 -11.59
N ASP A 14 -8.16 11.68 -12.09
CA ASP A 14 -8.14 12.18 -13.47
C ASP A 14 -7.56 13.61 -13.51
N ALA A 15 -6.25 13.68 -13.28
CA ALA A 15 -5.49 14.92 -13.26
C ALA A 15 -4.11 14.73 -13.89
N THR A 16 -3.54 15.84 -14.34
CA THR A 16 -2.13 15.93 -14.71
C THR A 16 -1.25 15.85 -13.46
N LYS A 17 0.02 15.55 -13.67
CA LYS A 17 1.07 15.60 -12.65
C LYS A 17 1.09 16.96 -11.95
N GLU A 18 1.04 18.05 -12.72
CA GLU A 18 1.09 19.41 -12.20
C GLU A 18 -0.11 19.72 -11.30
N GLU A 19 -1.32 19.35 -11.72
CA GLU A 19 -2.54 19.50 -10.92
C GLU A 19 -2.44 18.72 -9.59
N ILE A 20 -1.90 17.49 -9.62
CA ILE A 20 -1.70 16.68 -8.40
C ILE A 20 -0.68 17.33 -7.46
N LEU A 21 0.47 17.78 -7.98
CA LEU A 21 1.52 18.41 -7.18
C LEU A 21 1.04 19.73 -6.57
N GLU A 22 0.33 20.55 -7.33
CA GLU A 22 -0.25 21.80 -6.85
C GLU A 22 -1.28 21.56 -5.74
N TYR A 23 -2.16 20.56 -5.93
CA TYR A 23 -3.14 20.19 -4.91
C TYR A 23 -2.48 19.75 -3.60
N ILE A 24 -1.42 18.95 -3.68
CA ILE A 24 -0.65 18.51 -2.50
C ILE A 24 -0.04 19.70 -1.78
N VAL A 25 0.65 20.59 -2.50
CA VAL A 25 1.30 21.78 -1.90
C VAL A 25 0.27 22.69 -1.25
N LYS A 26 -0.85 22.99 -1.94
CA LYS A 26 -1.92 23.83 -1.38
C LYS A 26 -2.53 23.23 -0.11
N ASN A 27 -2.66 21.91 -0.03
CA ASN A 27 -3.17 21.24 1.17
C ASN A 27 -2.16 21.25 2.33
N LEU A 28 -0.86 21.21 2.04
CA LEU A 28 0.18 21.34 3.06
C LEU A 28 0.26 22.76 3.64
N GLU A 29 0.04 23.78 2.79
CA GLU A 29 0.00 25.20 3.18
C GLU A 29 -1.31 25.53 3.93
N ASN A 30 -2.45 25.02 3.47
CA ASN A 30 -3.77 25.20 4.09
C ASN A 30 -4.26 23.87 4.67
N PHE A 31 -3.60 23.42 5.73
CA PHE A 31 -3.84 22.10 6.29
C PHE A 31 -5.16 22.06 7.08
N HIS A 32 -6.15 21.36 6.52
CA HIS A 32 -7.46 21.16 7.16
C HIS A 32 -7.74 19.71 7.53
N LYS A 33 -7.13 18.76 6.82
CA LYS A 33 -7.30 17.32 7.05
C LYS A 33 -6.09 16.56 6.56
N LYS A 34 -5.84 15.39 7.16
CA LYS A 34 -4.84 14.45 6.65
C LYS A 34 -5.25 13.93 5.26
N LEU A 35 -4.27 13.72 4.39
CA LEU A 35 -4.49 13.11 3.08
C LEU A 35 -3.88 11.71 2.99
N TYR A 36 -4.62 10.84 2.31
CA TYR A 36 -4.17 9.51 1.92
C TYR A 36 -4.00 9.42 0.40
N PHE A 37 -2.83 8.99 -0.07
CA PHE A 37 -2.51 8.84 -1.49
C PHE A 37 -2.03 7.41 -1.79
N VAL A 38 -2.63 6.78 -2.81
CA VAL A 38 -2.21 5.50 -3.39
C VAL A 38 -1.77 5.65 -4.86
N THR A 39 -0.95 4.70 -5.33
CA THR A 39 -0.48 4.66 -6.72
C THR A 39 -0.90 3.32 -7.38
N PRO A 40 -2.21 3.11 -7.63
CA PRO A 40 -2.71 1.87 -8.18
C PRO A 40 -2.12 1.55 -9.55
N ASN A 41 -1.66 0.31 -9.68
CA ASN A 41 -1.23 -0.31 -10.92
C ASN A 41 -2.17 -1.47 -11.30
N PRO A 42 -1.95 -2.17 -12.43
CA PRO A 42 -2.82 -3.30 -12.82
C PRO A 42 -2.95 -4.39 -11.75
N GLU A 43 -1.87 -4.72 -11.01
CA GLU A 43 -1.90 -5.72 -9.94
C GLU A 43 -2.85 -5.28 -8.80
N PHE A 44 -2.92 -3.98 -8.48
CA PHE A 44 -3.85 -3.46 -7.47
C PHE A 44 -5.30 -3.66 -7.90
N LEU A 45 -5.60 -3.40 -9.17
CA LEU A 45 -6.97 -3.49 -9.69
C LEU A 45 -7.46 -4.94 -9.74
N VAL A 46 -6.57 -5.88 -10.06
CA VAL A 46 -6.86 -7.32 -9.95
C VAL A 46 -7.06 -7.73 -8.50
N LEU A 47 -6.20 -7.29 -7.58
CA LEU A 47 -6.38 -7.61 -6.17
C LEU A 47 -7.68 -7.01 -5.60
N ALA A 48 -8.00 -5.78 -5.95
CA ALA A 48 -9.22 -5.11 -5.53
C ALA A 48 -10.48 -5.79 -6.08
N SER A 49 -10.43 -6.38 -7.28
CA SER A 49 -11.59 -7.10 -7.83
C SER A 49 -11.96 -8.33 -7.00
N LYS A 50 -10.99 -8.96 -6.33
CA LYS A 50 -11.14 -10.13 -5.46
C LYS A 50 -11.26 -9.82 -3.98
N ASN A 51 -10.78 -8.64 -3.55
CA ASN A 51 -10.71 -8.26 -2.15
C ASN A 51 -11.50 -6.96 -1.90
N PRO A 52 -12.76 -7.06 -1.40
CA PRO A 52 -13.60 -5.90 -1.11
C PRO A 52 -12.99 -4.94 -0.08
N ALA A 53 -12.28 -5.46 0.93
CA ALA A 53 -11.64 -4.62 1.95
C ALA A 53 -10.53 -3.75 1.32
N PHE A 54 -9.69 -4.34 0.48
CA PHE A 54 -8.65 -3.61 -0.24
C PHE A 54 -9.25 -2.60 -1.22
N LYS A 55 -10.29 -2.98 -1.98
CA LYS A 55 -11.03 -2.05 -2.85
C LYS A 55 -11.57 -0.84 -2.09
N ASN A 56 -12.18 -1.07 -0.93
CA ASN A 56 -12.69 -0.01 -0.08
C ASN A 56 -11.59 0.93 0.40
N ILE A 57 -10.43 0.38 0.80
CA ILE A 57 -9.27 1.18 1.20
C ILE A 57 -8.77 2.07 0.06
N LEU A 58 -8.64 1.52 -1.16
CA LEU A 58 -8.23 2.32 -2.33
C LEU A 58 -9.23 3.45 -2.63
N ASN A 59 -10.53 3.19 -2.50
CA ASN A 59 -11.58 4.18 -2.75
C ASN A 59 -11.68 5.26 -1.65
N LYS A 60 -11.18 4.98 -0.43
CA LYS A 60 -11.07 5.99 0.64
C LYS A 60 -9.92 6.98 0.45
N ALA A 61 -8.90 6.64 -0.36
CA ALA A 61 -7.78 7.54 -0.61
C ALA A 61 -8.27 8.87 -1.20
N ASP A 62 -7.66 9.99 -0.85
CA ASP A 62 -7.97 11.29 -1.46
C ASP A 62 -7.46 11.36 -2.90
N LEU A 63 -6.31 10.74 -3.15
CA LEU A 63 -5.68 10.65 -4.47
C LEU A 63 -5.30 9.20 -4.82
N ALA A 64 -5.41 8.86 -6.10
CA ALA A 64 -5.11 7.55 -6.64
C ALA A 64 -4.47 7.70 -8.03
N SER A 65 -3.15 7.77 -8.08
CA SER A 65 -2.41 8.05 -9.31
C SER A 65 -2.31 6.81 -10.18
N ALA A 66 -2.52 6.96 -11.48
CA ALA A 66 -2.37 5.86 -12.43
C ALA A 66 -0.90 5.44 -12.56
N ASP A 67 -0.52 4.39 -11.85
CA ASP A 67 0.84 3.83 -11.87
C ASP A 67 0.95 2.74 -12.95
N GLY A 68 1.65 3.06 -14.03
CA GLY A 68 1.92 2.15 -15.13
C GLY A 68 0.96 2.28 -16.31
N ILE A 69 1.43 1.87 -17.48
CA ILE A 69 0.73 2.07 -18.75
C ILE A 69 -0.57 1.25 -18.85
N GLY A 70 -0.64 0.10 -18.15
CA GLY A 70 -1.83 -0.75 -18.16
C GLY A 70 -3.09 -0.05 -17.66
N VAL A 71 -2.97 0.80 -16.64
CA VAL A 71 -4.10 1.58 -16.12
C VAL A 71 -4.60 2.60 -17.16
N ILE A 72 -3.67 3.27 -17.85
CA ILE A 72 -3.99 4.22 -18.92
C ILE A 72 -4.68 3.54 -20.09
N ILE A 73 -4.17 2.38 -20.51
CA ILE A 73 -4.77 1.59 -21.61
C ILE A 73 -6.17 1.12 -21.21
N ALA A 74 -6.34 0.56 -20.00
CA ALA A 74 -7.64 0.13 -19.51
C ALA A 74 -8.65 1.28 -19.48
N ALA A 75 -8.24 2.45 -18.98
CA ALA A 75 -9.04 3.66 -18.97
C ALA A 75 -9.52 4.05 -20.38
N LYS A 76 -8.64 3.99 -21.39
CA LYS A 76 -9.02 4.21 -22.80
C LYS A 76 -10.01 3.16 -23.32
N ILE A 77 -9.74 1.88 -23.08
CA ILE A 77 -10.60 0.76 -23.52
C ILE A 77 -12.02 0.87 -22.94
N LEU A 78 -12.14 1.35 -21.70
CA LEU A 78 -13.40 1.53 -20.98
C LEU A 78 -14.10 2.87 -21.29
N GLY A 79 -13.61 3.65 -22.26
CA GLY A 79 -14.20 4.94 -22.64
C GLY A 79 -14.00 6.06 -21.61
N LYS A 80 -13.00 5.94 -20.73
CA LYS A 80 -12.72 6.86 -19.63
C LYS A 80 -11.24 7.28 -19.64
N PRO A 81 -10.70 7.85 -20.73
CA PRO A 81 -9.28 8.16 -20.84
C PRO A 81 -8.83 9.06 -19.67
N LEU A 82 -7.72 8.72 -19.03
CA LEU A 82 -7.12 9.52 -17.96
C LEU A 82 -6.20 10.59 -18.56
N LYS A 83 -6.13 11.77 -17.92
CA LYS A 83 -5.27 12.87 -18.40
C LYS A 83 -3.80 12.48 -18.51
N GLU A 84 -3.24 11.82 -17.51
CA GLU A 84 -1.80 11.53 -17.46
C GLU A 84 -1.47 10.26 -16.65
N ARG A 85 -0.35 9.61 -17.01
CA ARG A 85 0.30 8.56 -16.20
C ARG A 85 1.28 9.20 -15.23
N PHE A 86 1.18 8.88 -13.94
CA PHE A 86 2.12 9.41 -12.95
C PHE A 86 2.56 8.32 -11.98
N ALA A 87 3.71 7.70 -12.29
CA ALA A 87 4.24 6.54 -11.58
C ALA A 87 4.77 6.93 -10.18
N GLY A 88 4.74 5.99 -9.22
CA GLY A 88 5.16 6.28 -7.84
C GLY A 88 6.58 6.83 -7.70
N VAL A 89 7.53 6.37 -8.53
CA VAL A 89 8.92 6.89 -8.55
C VAL A 89 8.95 8.36 -8.98
N ASP A 90 8.23 8.68 -10.05
CA ASP A 90 8.19 10.03 -10.60
C ASP A 90 7.43 10.97 -9.66
N LEU A 91 6.42 10.46 -8.94
CA LEU A 91 5.71 11.16 -7.88
C LEU A 91 6.64 11.58 -6.74
N VAL A 92 7.37 10.64 -6.14
CA VAL A 92 8.31 10.94 -5.05
C VAL A 92 9.34 11.97 -5.51
N LYS A 93 9.97 11.74 -6.67
CA LYS A 93 11.00 12.64 -7.20
C LYS A 93 10.46 14.05 -7.41
N SER A 94 9.34 14.18 -8.13
CA SER A 94 8.79 15.49 -8.50
C SER A 94 8.23 16.24 -7.31
N LEU A 95 7.68 15.53 -6.34
CA LEU A 95 7.18 16.15 -5.11
C LEU A 95 8.34 16.65 -4.24
N CYS A 96 9.40 15.86 -4.06
CA CYS A 96 10.60 16.29 -3.35
C CYS A 96 11.27 17.49 -4.04
N GLU A 97 11.36 17.49 -5.36
CA GLU A 97 11.86 18.63 -6.15
C GLU A 97 11.00 19.89 -5.92
N ARG A 98 9.67 19.76 -5.98
CA ARG A 98 8.73 20.87 -5.79
C ARG A 98 8.79 21.52 -4.41
N ILE A 99 9.08 20.73 -3.37
CA ILE A 99 9.08 21.20 -1.98
C ILE A 99 10.48 21.44 -1.40
N ALA A 100 11.56 21.21 -2.17
CA ALA A 100 12.93 21.26 -1.69
C ALA A 100 13.31 22.60 -1.03
N GLU A 101 12.75 23.70 -1.53
CA GLU A 101 13.00 25.07 -1.03
C GLU A 101 11.93 25.54 -0.03
N LYS A 102 10.93 24.71 0.26
CA LYS A 102 9.81 25.06 1.16
C LYS A 102 10.09 24.57 2.59
N PRO A 103 9.45 25.15 3.62
CA PRO A 103 9.54 24.65 4.99
C PRO A 103 8.68 23.39 5.20
N ILE A 104 8.78 22.43 4.29
CA ILE A 104 8.01 21.18 4.29
C ILE A 104 8.96 20.02 4.55
N THR A 105 8.59 19.17 5.49
CA THR A 105 9.38 18.02 5.94
C THR A 105 8.91 16.71 5.31
N VAL A 106 9.85 15.83 4.98
CA VAL A 106 9.55 14.51 4.41
C VAL A 106 10.12 13.38 5.25
N GLY A 107 9.39 12.27 5.25
CA GLY A 107 9.78 11.00 5.85
C GLY A 107 9.73 9.85 4.86
N PHE A 108 10.65 8.90 4.99
CA PHE A 108 10.72 7.68 4.18
C PHE A 108 10.60 6.45 5.09
N LEU A 109 9.56 5.65 4.91
CA LEU A 109 9.31 4.47 5.73
C LEU A 109 9.22 3.24 4.85
N GLY A 110 9.97 2.19 5.21
CA GLY A 110 9.89 0.90 4.54
C GLY A 110 11.06 0.58 3.63
N GLY A 111 10.86 -0.42 2.77
CA GLY A 111 11.97 -1.13 2.16
C GLY A 111 12.78 -1.94 3.19
N ARG A 112 13.68 -2.76 2.67
CA ARG A 112 14.61 -3.58 3.47
C ARG A 112 16.03 -3.14 3.23
N SER A 113 16.92 -3.43 4.17
CA SER A 113 18.36 -3.25 4.00
C SER A 113 18.74 -1.78 3.75
N GLY A 114 18.20 -0.88 4.57
CA GLY A 114 18.52 0.55 4.54
C GLY A 114 18.03 1.33 3.32
N VAL A 115 17.16 0.75 2.47
CA VAL A 115 16.72 1.38 1.20
C VAL A 115 16.01 2.73 1.42
N ALA A 116 15.22 2.89 2.49
CA ALA A 116 14.63 4.20 2.82
C ALA A 116 15.70 5.26 3.13
N LYS A 117 16.71 4.91 3.94
CA LYS A 117 17.83 5.81 4.27
C LYS A 117 18.63 6.17 3.02
N LYS A 118 18.97 5.19 2.18
CA LYS A 118 19.68 5.42 0.92
C LYS A 118 18.86 6.29 -0.05
N THR A 119 17.53 6.11 -0.08
CA THR A 119 16.62 6.97 -0.86
C THR A 119 16.69 8.43 -0.38
N ALA A 120 16.64 8.66 0.93
CA ALA A 120 16.80 9.99 1.51
C ALA A 120 18.15 10.62 1.14
N GLU A 121 19.26 9.86 1.27
CA GLU A 121 20.60 10.32 0.89
C GLU A 121 20.69 10.71 -0.59
N CYS A 122 20.13 9.89 -1.49
CA CYS A 122 20.10 10.18 -2.92
C CYS A 122 19.28 11.45 -3.23
N LEU A 123 18.11 11.62 -2.60
CA LEU A 123 17.27 12.80 -2.81
C LEU A 123 17.90 14.07 -2.22
N LEU A 124 18.60 13.98 -1.09
CA LEU A 124 19.37 15.10 -0.52
C LEU A 124 20.54 15.51 -1.41
N LYS A 125 21.23 14.55 -2.06
CA LYS A 125 22.27 14.87 -3.05
C LYS A 125 21.71 15.63 -4.26
N MET A 126 20.49 15.29 -4.68
CA MET A 126 19.82 15.97 -5.79
C MET A 126 19.21 17.32 -5.40
N HIS A 127 18.72 17.43 -4.15
CA HIS A 127 18.03 18.59 -3.61
C HIS A 127 18.56 18.90 -2.21
N PRO A 128 19.71 19.60 -2.06
CA PRO A 128 20.40 19.78 -0.78
C PRO A 128 19.60 20.47 0.32
N LYS A 129 18.57 21.24 -0.04
CA LYS A 129 17.71 21.96 0.92
C LYS A 129 16.45 21.19 1.33
N LEU A 130 16.20 20.03 0.72
CA LEU A 130 15.08 19.17 1.08
C LEU A 130 15.15 18.79 2.56
N LYS A 131 14.07 19.00 3.31
CA LYS A 131 14.05 18.74 4.76
C LYS A 131 13.62 17.31 5.05
N VAL A 132 14.57 16.38 5.12
CA VAL A 132 14.30 15.00 5.52
C VAL A 132 14.36 14.87 7.05
N THR A 133 13.25 14.53 7.70
CA THR A 133 13.19 14.39 9.17
C THR A 133 13.12 12.93 9.63
N PHE A 134 12.85 12.00 8.72
CA PHE A 134 12.71 10.59 9.05
C PHE A 134 13.11 9.67 7.89
N ALA A 135 13.85 8.59 8.21
CA ALA A 135 14.09 7.48 7.30
C ALA A 135 14.20 6.18 8.12
N GLY A 136 13.22 5.28 7.98
CA GLY A 136 13.10 4.05 8.76
C GLY A 136 12.80 2.83 7.89
N GLU A 137 13.22 1.66 8.36
CA GLU A 137 12.95 0.39 7.67
C GLU A 137 11.55 -0.16 8.00
N GLU A 138 11.08 -1.09 7.17
CA GLU A 138 9.84 -1.82 7.43
C GLU A 138 9.93 -2.69 8.69
N TRP A 139 11.12 -3.16 9.09
CA TRP A 139 11.27 -4.05 10.24
C TRP A 139 12.42 -3.58 11.14
N PRO A 140 12.18 -3.29 12.44
CA PRO A 140 13.29 -3.10 13.36
C PRO A 140 14.14 -4.37 13.39
N LYS A 141 15.47 -4.22 13.40
CA LYS A 141 16.44 -5.34 13.34
C LYS A 141 16.23 -6.45 14.40
N ASN A 142 15.43 -6.17 15.43
CA ASN A 142 15.20 -7.05 16.58
C ASN A 142 13.93 -7.92 16.49
N VAL A 143 13.12 -7.79 15.42
CA VAL A 143 11.95 -8.64 15.22
C VAL A 143 12.30 -9.75 14.22
N LYS A 144 12.65 -10.95 14.73
CA LYS A 144 12.87 -12.13 13.87
C LYS A 144 11.53 -12.51 13.21
N ALA A 145 11.34 -12.12 11.96
CA ALA A 145 10.20 -12.54 11.15
C ALA A 145 10.25 -14.07 10.96
N ARG A 146 9.41 -14.82 11.68
CA ARG A 146 8.98 -16.13 11.19
C ARG A 146 8.02 -15.85 10.04
N GLN A 147 8.51 -15.95 8.80
CA GLN A 147 7.60 -16.02 7.66
C GLN A 147 6.67 -17.22 7.88
N PRO A 148 5.35 -17.09 7.71
CA PRO A 148 4.50 -18.26 7.68
C PRO A 148 4.97 -19.13 6.50
N ARG A 149 5.50 -20.31 6.82
CA ARG A 149 5.60 -21.38 5.84
C ARG A 149 4.18 -21.65 5.38
N VAL A 150 3.88 -21.35 4.13
CA VAL A 150 2.80 -22.04 3.44
C VAL A 150 3.27 -23.49 3.42
N SER A 151 2.72 -24.32 4.31
CA SER A 151 2.94 -25.75 4.24
C SER A 151 2.26 -26.22 2.96
N ASP A 152 3.06 -26.47 1.94
CA ASP A 152 2.78 -27.52 0.97
C ASP A 152 2.51 -28.78 1.81
N ASP A 153 1.25 -29.25 1.81
CA ASP A 153 0.80 -30.63 2.06
C ASP A 153 -0.67 -30.62 2.51
N ALA A 154 -1.56 -30.43 1.54
CA ALA A 154 -2.84 -31.12 1.58
C ALA A 154 -2.65 -32.48 0.88
N GLN A 155 -2.41 -33.53 1.67
CA GLN A 155 -2.63 -34.92 1.27
C GLN A 155 -3.48 -35.58 2.37
N PRO A 156 -4.68 -36.09 2.05
CA PRO A 156 -5.57 -36.69 3.04
C PRO A 156 -5.10 -38.12 3.33
N GLY A 157 -4.60 -38.36 4.54
CA GLY A 157 -4.12 -39.67 4.97
C GLY A 157 -4.58 -40.01 6.39
N PHE A 158 -5.45 -41.02 6.48
CA PHE A 158 -5.92 -41.70 7.69
C PHE A 158 -4.82 -41.93 8.76
N ARG A 159 -5.13 -41.67 10.04
CA ARG A 159 -4.82 -42.53 11.21
C ARG A 159 -5.31 -41.95 12.55
N GLY A 160 -6.25 -42.66 13.18
CA GLY A 160 -6.16 -43.21 14.55
C GLY A 160 -6.24 -42.27 15.78
N PRO A 161 -6.84 -42.73 16.90
CA PRO A 161 -7.36 -41.85 17.95
C PRO A 161 -6.32 -41.38 18.98
N VAL A 162 -6.69 -40.24 19.56
CA VAL A 162 -6.19 -39.54 20.74
C VAL A 162 -5.80 -40.49 21.88
N LYS A 163 -4.62 -40.24 22.48
CA LYS A 163 -4.30 -40.65 23.85
C LYS A 163 -4.01 -39.44 24.73
N SER A 164 -4.76 -39.41 25.82
CA SER A 164 -4.66 -38.56 27.00
C SER A 164 -3.31 -38.70 27.72
N ASN A 165 -2.83 -37.62 28.35
CA ASN A 165 -2.61 -37.64 29.80
C ASN A 165 -2.55 -36.23 30.42
N PRO A 166 -3.00 -36.07 31.68
CA PRO A 166 -3.16 -34.79 32.39
C PRO A 166 -2.01 -34.52 33.36
N SER A 167 -2.08 -33.37 34.04
CA SER A 167 -1.51 -32.95 35.35
C SER A 167 -0.83 -31.57 35.24
N ALA A 168 -0.89 -30.64 36.17
CA ALA A 168 -1.66 -30.39 37.38
C ALA A 168 -1.28 -28.98 37.88
N HIS A 169 -2.09 -28.44 38.81
CA HIS A 169 -1.78 -27.42 39.83
C HIS A 169 -2.12 -25.93 39.60
N LEU A 170 -3.30 -25.57 40.11
CA LEU A 170 -3.57 -24.68 41.26
C LEU A 170 -2.94 -23.27 41.32
N ARG A 171 -3.82 -22.26 41.29
CA ARG A 171 -4.03 -21.17 42.31
C ARG A 171 -5.12 -20.21 41.79
N GLN A 172 -6.35 -20.28 42.33
CA GLN A 172 -6.94 -19.43 43.40
C GLN A 172 -6.98 -17.91 43.12
N ASP A 173 -8.18 -17.49 42.70
CA ASP A 173 -9.02 -16.36 43.13
C ASP A 173 -8.40 -15.07 43.69
N TYR A 174 -8.75 -13.95 43.04
CA TYR A 174 -9.33 -12.78 43.72
C TYR A 174 -10.41 -12.15 42.84
N GLY A 175 -11.61 -12.03 43.40
CA GLY A 175 -12.74 -11.31 42.81
C GLY A 175 -12.65 -9.80 43.06
N GLY A 176 -13.27 -9.04 42.16
CA GLY A 176 -13.47 -7.60 42.28
C GLY A 176 -14.27 -7.08 41.09
N GLN A 177 -15.58 -6.93 41.28
CA GLN A 177 -16.57 -6.53 40.27
C GLN A 177 -16.45 -5.04 39.88
N ALA A 178 -16.66 -4.73 38.60
CA ALA A 178 -17.25 -3.47 38.15
C ALA A 178 -17.93 -3.61 36.76
N SER A 179 -19.26 -3.72 36.79
CA SER A 179 -20.29 -3.23 35.86
C SER A 179 -20.08 -3.19 34.32
N ALA A 180 -20.77 -4.14 33.67
CA ALA A 180 -21.70 -4.04 32.52
C ALA A 180 -21.55 -2.96 31.42
N SER A 181 -21.37 -3.43 30.17
CA SER A 181 -22.20 -3.05 29.02
C SER A 181 -22.15 -4.20 27.99
N ALA A 182 -23.32 -4.79 27.72
CA ALA A 182 -23.48 -6.04 26.99
C ALA A 182 -23.10 -5.96 25.50
N ALA A 183 -22.09 -6.74 25.09
CA ALA A 183 -21.86 -7.09 23.70
C ALA A 183 -22.64 -8.38 23.37
N LEU A 184 -23.36 -8.37 22.25
CA LEU A 184 -24.14 -9.51 21.76
C LEU A 184 -23.25 -10.76 21.52
N PRO A 185 -23.74 -12.00 21.73
CA PRO A 185 -22.92 -13.20 21.65
C PRO A 185 -22.40 -13.49 20.23
N LEU A 186 -21.10 -13.73 20.14
CA LEU A 186 -20.26 -13.97 18.95
C LEU A 186 -20.60 -15.24 18.14
N GLU A 187 -21.69 -15.94 18.45
CA GLU A 187 -21.99 -17.27 17.91
C GLU A 187 -22.82 -17.26 16.60
N ALA A 188 -23.35 -16.10 16.18
CA ALA A 188 -24.12 -16.00 14.93
C ALA A 188 -23.27 -15.77 13.66
N PHE A 189 -21.96 -15.49 13.77
CA PHE A 189 -21.12 -15.05 12.64
C PHE A 189 -20.15 -16.11 12.09
N LYS A 190 -20.06 -17.29 12.73
CA LYS A 190 -19.10 -18.36 12.36
C LYS A 190 -19.47 -19.17 11.11
N ARG A 191 -20.63 -18.94 10.48
CA ARG A 191 -21.12 -19.77 9.36
C ARG A 191 -20.78 -19.28 7.95
N SER A 192 -20.25 -18.08 7.78
CA SER A 192 -19.75 -17.61 6.48
C SER A 192 -18.23 -17.57 6.54
N GLY A 193 -17.53 -18.49 5.88
CA GLY A 193 -16.07 -18.57 5.79
C GLY A 193 -15.43 -17.37 5.05
N VAL A 194 -15.65 -16.17 5.55
CA VAL A 194 -15.10 -14.90 5.08
C VAL A 194 -14.35 -14.30 6.28
N GLY A 195 -13.03 -14.19 6.14
CA GLY A 195 -12.20 -13.59 7.18
C GLY A 195 -12.69 -12.20 7.56
N SER A 196 -12.86 -11.98 8.87
CA SER A 196 -13.02 -10.64 9.46
C SER A 196 -11.85 -9.73 9.04
N PRO A 197 -12.01 -8.41 8.92
CA PRO A 197 -10.90 -7.46 8.75
C PRO A 197 -9.79 -7.63 9.81
N SER A 198 -10.10 -8.23 10.95
CA SER A 198 -9.15 -8.59 12.01
C SER A 198 -8.31 -9.85 11.71
N SER A 199 -8.52 -10.56 10.59
CA SER A 199 -7.82 -11.81 10.29
C SER A 199 -6.38 -11.64 9.78
N PHE A 200 -5.89 -10.41 9.68
CA PHE A 200 -4.49 -10.11 9.30
C PHE A 200 -3.61 -9.63 10.45
N ALA A 201 -4.18 -9.28 11.61
CA ALA A 201 -3.41 -8.75 12.72
C ALA A 201 -3.06 -9.89 13.69
N THR A 202 -1.88 -10.49 13.50
CA THR A 202 -1.28 -11.33 14.54
C THR A 202 -0.79 -10.45 15.69
N PRO A 203 -0.57 -11.00 16.90
CA PRO A 203 0.09 -10.25 17.99
C PRO A 203 1.46 -9.67 17.59
N GLN A 204 2.13 -10.30 16.63
CA GLN A 204 3.39 -9.80 16.06
C GLN A 204 3.16 -8.57 15.17
N ASP A 205 2.03 -8.49 14.45
CA ASP A 205 1.65 -7.31 13.67
C ASP A 205 1.27 -6.12 14.57
N ALA A 206 0.64 -6.37 15.72
CA ALA A 206 0.34 -5.32 16.70
C ALA A 206 1.61 -4.76 17.36
N SER A 207 2.54 -5.62 17.78
CA SER A 207 3.84 -5.22 18.31
C SER A 207 4.66 -4.46 17.25
N PHE A 208 4.68 -4.96 16.01
CA PHE A 208 5.28 -4.28 14.87
C PHE A 208 4.70 -2.88 14.65
N ASN A 209 3.37 -2.77 14.69
CA ASN A 209 2.70 -1.51 14.45
C ASN A 209 3.09 -0.47 15.51
N ASN A 210 3.10 -0.87 16.78
CA ASN A 210 3.50 0.01 17.88
C ASN A 210 4.96 0.44 17.76
N LEU A 211 5.88 -0.48 17.49
CA LEU A 211 7.30 -0.18 17.25
C LEU A 211 7.53 0.74 16.05
N THR A 212 6.68 0.67 15.03
CA THR A 212 6.75 1.57 13.87
C THR A 212 6.27 2.96 14.23
N ILE A 213 5.18 3.06 15.01
CA ILE A 213 4.62 4.34 15.42
C ILE A 213 5.53 5.07 16.41
N GLU A 214 6.14 4.34 17.35
CA GLU A 214 7.09 4.89 18.34
C GLU A 214 8.29 5.59 17.69
N GLN A 215 8.68 5.18 16.48
CA GLN A 215 9.76 5.83 15.72
C GLN A 215 9.45 7.29 15.34
N PHE A 216 8.19 7.72 15.41
CA PHE A 216 7.76 9.09 15.12
C PHE A 216 7.78 10.03 16.33
N ASN A 217 8.08 9.53 17.53
CA ASN A 217 8.04 10.34 18.76
C ASN A 217 8.88 11.63 18.60
N ASN A 218 8.24 12.77 18.86
CA ASN A 218 8.80 14.13 18.78
C ASN A 218 9.26 14.60 17.38
N ARG A 219 8.78 13.99 16.29
CA ARG A 219 9.09 14.41 14.92
C ARG A 219 7.87 14.99 14.21
N THR A 220 8.06 16.12 13.52
CA THR A 220 7.11 16.61 12.53
C THR A 220 7.46 16.04 11.16
N ILE A 221 6.46 15.45 10.49
CA ILE A 221 6.60 14.92 9.14
C ILE A 221 5.39 15.39 8.34
N ASP A 222 5.58 16.32 7.40
CA ASP A 222 4.47 16.78 6.57
C ASP A 222 4.06 15.69 5.57
N ILE A 223 5.03 15.03 4.92
CA ILE A 223 4.78 13.98 3.93
C ILE A 223 5.53 12.71 4.31
N LEU A 224 4.81 11.61 4.49
CA LEU A 224 5.37 10.28 4.72
C LEU A 224 5.20 9.40 3.48
N PHE A 225 6.31 9.00 2.86
CA PHE A 225 6.32 7.99 1.82
C PHE A 225 6.49 6.60 2.45
N VAL A 226 5.59 5.67 2.11
CA VAL A 226 5.57 4.31 2.68
C VAL A 226 5.79 3.27 1.58
N ALA A 227 6.79 2.40 1.79
CA ALA A 227 7.26 1.38 0.84
C ALA A 227 7.27 -0.03 1.47
N PHE A 228 6.15 -0.45 2.07
CA PHE A 228 5.99 -1.82 2.60
C PHE A 228 5.64 -2.84 1.51
N GLY A 229 5.34 -2.36 0.31
CA GLY A 229 4.79 -3.17 -0.76
C GLY A 229 3.28 -3.35 -0.58
N ALA A 230 2.61 -3.52 -1.71
CA ALA A 230 1.17 -3.72 -1.74
C ALA A 230 0.81 -5.18 -1.46
N PRO A 231 -0.32 -5.45 -0.79
CA PRO A 231 -1.29 -4.47 -0.28
C PRO A 231 -0.96 -3.91 1.13
N LYS A 232 0.14 -4.38 1.74
CA LYS A 232 0.44 -4.14 3.15
C LYS A 232 0.53 -2.66 3.50
N GLN A 233 1.15 -1.85 2.65
CA GLN A 233 1.28 -0.41 2.89
C GLN A 233 -0.08 0.29 2.92
N GLU A 234 -1.04 -0.11 2.07
CA GLU A 234 -2.37 0.50 2.03
C GLU A 234 -3.18 0.18 3.29
N PHE A 235 -3.13 -1.07 3.74
CA PHE A 235 -3.75 -1.48 5.02
C PHE A 235 -3.12 -0.72 6.19
N TRP A 236 -1.79 -0.68 6.26
CA TRP A 236 -1.07 0.00 7.33
C TRP A 236 -1.38 1.50 7.37
N ILE A 237 -1.38 2.19 6.22
CA ILE A 237 -1.73 3.62 6.18
C ILE A 237 -3.18 3.82 6.61
N ASN A 238 -4.13 3.02 6.11
CA ASN A 238 -5.54 3.16 6.46
C ASN A 238 -5.78 2.98 7.98
N GLU A 239 -5.05 2.07 8.63
CA GLU A 239 -5.18 1.79 10.07
C GLU A 239 -4.47 2.81 10.97
N ASN A 240 -3.46 3.49 10.46
CA ASN A 240 -2.56 4.33 11.25
C ASN A 240 -2.57 5.82 10.86
N LEU A 241 -3.23 6.16 9.75
CA LEU A 241 -3.69 7.49 9.31
C LEU A 241 -3.75 8.52 10.45
N ASN A 242 -4.70 8.25 11.33
CA ASN A 242 -5.08 9.17 12.39
C ASN A 242 -4.14 9.11 13.60
N LYS A 243 -3.34 8.03 13.74
CA LYS A 243 -2.45 7.77 14.89
C LYS A 243 -1.05 8.37 14.73
N ILE A 244 -0.56 8.51 13.49
CA ILE A 244 0.79 9.02 13.22
C ILE A 244 0.79 10.55 13.01
N PRO A 245 1.85 11.27 13.40
CA PRO A 245 1.91 12.74 13.33
C PRO A 245 2.28 13.23 11.91
N VAL A 246 1.50 12.84 10.91
CA VAL A 246 1.73 13.21 9.50
C VAL A 246 0.56 13.97 8.90
N LYS A 247 0.82 14.85 7.93
CA LYS A 247 -0.23 15.52 7.15
C LYS A 247 -0.65 14.67 5.95
N ILE A 248 0.30 14.06 5.25
CA ILE A 248 0.06 13.25 4.06
C ILE A 248 0.81 11.92 4.18
N ALA A 249 0.12 10.81 3.91
CA ALA A 249 0.78 9.51 3.73
C ALA A 249 0.56 8.98 2.31
N ILE A 250 1.65 8.54 1.68
CA ILE A 250 1.68 8.11 0.28
C ILE A 250 2.25 6.70 0.20
N GLY A 251 1.45 5.75 -0.26
CA GLY A 251 1.94 4.42 -0.61
C GLY A 251 2.69 4.46 -1.95
N VAL A 252 3.99 4.13 -1.95
CA VAL A 252 4.85 4.25 -3.15
C VAL A 252 5.48 2.93 -3.59
N GLY A 253 5.22 1.83 -2.88
CA GLY A 253 5.64 0.49 -3.27
C GLY A 253 7.14 0.39 -3.52
N GLY A 254 7.51 -0.17 -4.68
CA GLY A 254 8.91 -0.39 -5.05
C GLY A 254 9.65 0.86 -5.54
N ALA A 255 9.14 2.06 -5.28
CA ALA A 255 9.76 3.29 -5.77
C ALA A 255 11.16 3.54 -5.19
N PHE A 256 11.34 3.23 -3.90
CA PHE A 256 12.61 3.42 -3.21
C PHE A 256 13.75 2.57 -3.80
N ASP A 257 13.46 1.40 -4.36
CA ASP A 257 14.50 0.57 -4.99
C ASP A 257 15.18 1.30 -6.15
N TYR A 258 14.42 2.07 -6.93
CA TYR A 258 14.96 2.87 -8.03
C TYR A 258 15.65 4.13 -7.53
N LEU A 259 15.03 4.85 -6.59
CA LEU A 259 15.57 6.12 -6.08
C LEU A 259 16.85 5.94 -5.27
N SER A 260 17.00 4.82 -4.57
CA SER A 260 18.23 4.43 -3.88
C SER A 260 19.34 3.91 -4.80
N GLY A 261 19.08 3.79 -6.11
CA GLY A 261 20.00 3.22 -7.09
C GLY A 261 20.26 1.71 -6.88
N LYS A 262 19.43 1.02 -6.08
CA LYS A 262 19.54 -0.44 -5.88
C LYS A 262 19.13 -1.21 -7.12
N ILE A 263 18.14 -0.71 -7.85
CA ILE A 263 17.70 -1.25 -9.14
C ILE A 263 17.87 -0.15 -10.19
N PRO A 264 18.47 -0.45 -11.35
CA PRO A 264 18.55 0.53 -12.44
C PRO A 264 17.15 0.89 -12.93
N ARG A 265 16.93 2.17 -13.23
CA ARG A 265 15.70 2.63 -13.90
C ARG A 265 15.81 2.30 -15.38
N ALA A 266 14.70 1.93 -16.02
CA ALA A 266 14.68 1.69 -17.46
C ALA A 266 15.09 2.95 -18.24
N PRO A 267 15.75 2.82 -19.41
CA PRO A 267 16.06 3.95 -20.28
C PRO A 267 14.83 4.82 -20.60
N GLY A 268 15.05 6.10 -20.91
CA GLY A 268 13.98 7.08 -21.15
C GLY A 268 12.96 6.62 -22.20
N PHE A 269 13.43 6.14 -23.35
CA PHE A 269 12.54 5.66 -24.42
C PHE A 269 11.66 4.48 -23.95
N VAL A 270 12.22 3.53 -23.18
CA VAL A 270 11.48 2.38 -22.61
C VAL A 270 10.39 2.84 -21.65
N ARG A 271 10.67 3.86 -20.83
CA ARG A 271 9.69 4.48 -19.92
C ARG A 271 8.57 5.18 -20.68
N ASN A 272 8.90 5.86 -21.77
CA ASN A 272 7.97 6.62 -22.60
C ASN A 272 6.98 5.70 -23.33
N VAL A 273 7.46 4.58 -23.87
CA VAL A 273 6.58 3.56 -24.50
C VAL A 273 5.86 2.67 -23.47
N GLY A 274 6.15 2.82 -22.18
CA GLY A 274 5.47 2.10 -21.10
C GLY A 274 5.96 0.67 -20.84
N LEU A 275 7.11 0.28 -21.39
CA LEU A 275 7.72 -1.04 -21.23
C LEU A 275 8.62 -1.16 -19.98
N GLU A 276 8.49 -0.23 -19.04
CA GLU A 276 9.31 -0.24 -17.83
C GLU A 276 9.10 -1.50 -16.97
N TRP A 277 7.87 -2.02 -16.94
CA TRP A 277 7.56 -3.26 -16.24
C TRP A 277 8.29 -4.47 -16.85
N LEU A 278 8.47 -4.47 -18.18
CA LEU A 278 9.19 -5.52 -18.91
C LEU A 278 10.70 -5.41 -18.64
N PHE A 279 11.25 -4.20 -18.68
CA PHE A 279 12.64 -3.97 -18.27
C PHE A 279 12.89 -4.48 -16.85
N ARG A 280 11.99 -4.18 -15.90
CA ARG A 280 12.11 -4.67 -14.52
C ARG A 280 12.00 -6.19 -14.45
N LEU A 281 11.19 -6.83 -15.29
CA LEU A 281 11.10 -8.30 -15.37
C LEU A 281 12.41 -8.91 -15.87
N LEU A 282 13.07 -8.30 -16.87
CA LEU A 282 14.37 -8.75 -17.35
C LEU A 282 15.45 -8.65 -16.27
N VAL A 283 15.44 -7.57 -15.48
CA VAL A 283 16.36 -7.38 -14.34
C VAL A 283 16.00 -8.30 -13.15
N GLN A 284 14.72 -8.64 -12.98
CA GLN A 284 14.19 -9.42 -11.86
C GLN A 284 13.29 -10.56 -12.36
N PRO A 285 13.85 -11.65 -12.91
CA PRO A 285 13.07 -12.70 -13.58
C PRO A 285 12.07 -13.41 -12.66
N TRP A 286 12.37 -13.52 -11.36
CA TRP A 286 11.44 -14.08 -10.37
C TRP A 286 10.13 -13.30 -10.23
N ARG A 287 10.06 -12.08 -10.77
CA ARG A 287 8.86 -11.25 -10.81
C ARG A 287 7.80 -11.76 -11.80
N LEU A 288 8.11 -12.76 -12.62
CA LEU A 288 7.20 -13.34 -13.62
C LEU A 288 5.87 -13.79 -13.01
N LYS A 289 5.89 -14.35 -11.78
CA LYS A 289 4.67 -14.76 -11.06
C LYS A 289 3.67 -13.61 -10.88
N ARG A 290 4.17 -12.39 -10.67
CA ARG A 290 3.33 -11.19 -10.53
C ARG A 290 2.72 -10.75 -11.86
N GLN A 291 3.40 -11.02 -12.97
CA GLN A 291 2.93 -10.65 -14.31
C GLN A 291 1.73 -11.49 -14.76
N LEU A 292 1.46 -12.64 -14.12
CA LEU A 292 0.23 -13.40 -14.35
C LEU A 292 -1.02 -12.56 -14.04
N ALA A 293 -0.93 -11.60 -13.10
CA ALA A 293 -2.00 -10.65 -12.85
C ALA A 293 -2.32 -9.77 -14.07
N LEU A 294 -1.38 -9.55 -15.01
CA LEU A 294 -1.67 -8.77 -16.22
C LEU A 294 -2.65 -9.49 -17.15
N ILE A 295 -2.59 -10.83 -17.24
CA ILE A 295 -3.52 -11.61 -18.05
C ILE A 295 -4.92 -11.46 -17.49
N GLU A 296 -5.05 -11.64 -16.18
CA GLU A 296 -6.32 -11.46 -15.48
C GLU A 296 -6.82 -10.02 -15.56
N PHE A 297 -5.93 -9.03 -15.45
CA PHE A 297 -6.27 -7.62 -15.61
C PHE A 297 -6.89 -7.34 -16.98
N ILE A 298 -6.28 -7.84 -18.06
CA ILE A 298 -6.80 -7.70 -19.42
C ILE A 298 -8.19 -8.32 -19.51
N TRP A 299 -8.39 -9.52 -18.97
CA TRP A 299 -9.70 -10.18 -18.97
C TRP A 299 -10.76 -9.37 -18.22
N LEU A 300 -10.43 -8.81 -17.04
CA LEU A 300 -11.35 -7.96 -16.27
C LEU A 300 -11.75 -6.70 -17.06
N VAL A 301 -10.80 -6.07 -17.75
CA VAL A 301 -11.06 -4.88 -18.58
C VAL A 301 -12.00 -5.22 -19.74
N ILE A 302 -11.75 -6.33 -20.44
CA ILE A 302 -12.61 -6.78 -21.54
C ILE A 302 -14.01 -7.11 -21.02
N LYS A 303 -14.10 -7.84 -19.90
CA LYS A 303 -15.38 -8.20 -19.26
C LYS A 303 -16.20 -6.96 -18.89
N GLU A 304 -15.59 -5.95 -18.27
CA GLU A 304 -16.30 -4.71 -17.93
C GLU A 304 -16.75 -3.94 -19.19
N LYS A 305 -15.93 -3.91 -20.24
CA LYS A 305 -16.31 -3.28 -21.51
C LYS A 305 -17.54 -3.96 -22.13
N LEU A 306 -17.54 -5.29 -22.21
CA LEU A 306 -18.64 -6.06 -22.77
C LEU A 306 -19.93 -5.92 -21.95
N SER A 307 -19.82 -5.92 -20.61
CA SER A 307 -20.98 -5.75 -19.73
C SER A 307 -21.65 -4.38 -19.91
N LYS A 308 -20.90 -3.31 -20.12
CA LYS A 308 -21.47 -1.97 -20.37
C LYS A 308 -22.14 -1.85 -21.74
N SER A 309 -21.59 -2.53 -22.74
CA SER A 309 -22.20 -2.53 -24.08
C SER A 309 -23.62 -3.11 -24.07
N HIS A 310 -23.90 -4.09 -23.20
CA HIS A 310 -25.20 -4.74 -23.10
C HIS A 310 -26.21 -3.98 -22.24
N SER A 311 -25.78 -3.06 -21.37
CA SER A 311 -26.68 -2.23 -20.56
C SER A 311 -27.04 -0.89 -21.21
N THR A 312 -26.60 -0.65 -22.45
CA THR A 312 -26.84 0.60 -23.21
C THR A 312 -27.60 0.36 -24.52
N THR A 313 -28.14 -0.84 -24.70
CA THR A 313 -29.04 -1.30 -25.78
C THR A 313 -30.33 -1.76 -25.14
#